data_AF-H9FBD4-F1
#
_entry.id   AF-H9FBD4-F1
#
_cell.length_a   1.000
_cell.length_b   1.000
_cell.length_c   1.000
_cell.angle_alpha   90.00
_cell.angle_beta   90.00
_cell.angle_gamma   90.00
#
_symmetry.space_group_name_H-M   'P 1'
#
loop_
_entity.id
_entity.type
_entity.pdbx_description
1 polymer ?
#
loop_
_entity_poly.entity_id
_entity_poly.type
_entity_poly.pdbx_seq_one_letter_code
_entity_poly.pdbx_strand_id
1 'polypeptide(L)'
;FLLVATAYETLKDEETRKDYDYMLDHPEEYYSHYYHYYSRRLAPKVDVRVVILVSVCAISVFQFFSWWNSYNKAISYLATVPKYRIQATEIAKQQGLLKKAKEKGKNKKSKEEIRDEEENIIKNIIKSKIDIKGGYQKPQICDLLLFQIILAPFHLCSYIVWYCRWIYNFNIKGKEYGEEERLYIIRKSMKMSKSQFDSLEDHQKETFLKRELWIKENYEVYKQEQEEELKKKLANDPRWKRYRRWMKNEGPGRLTFVDD
;
A
#
# COMPACT_ATOMS: atom_id res chain seq x y z
N PHE A 1 25.25 -12.04 -52.74
CA PHE A 1 23.78 -11.98 -52.79
C PHE A 1 23.18 -11.10 -51.70
N LEU A 2 23.48 -11.30 -50.40
CA LEU A 2 22.91 -10.49 -49.30
C LEU A 2 23.20 -8.98 -49.39
N LEU A 3 24.42 -8.57 -49.75
CA LEU A 3 24.78 -7.16 -49.91
C LEU A 3 24.00 -6.48 -51.04
N VAL A 4 23.83 -7.19 -52.16
CA VAL A 4 23.06 -6.70 -53.32
C VAL A 4 21.58 -6.54 -52.96
N ALA A 5 21.02 -7.49 -52.20
CA ALA A 5 19.66 -7.37 -51.69
C ALA A 5 19.49 -6.20 -50.72
N THR A 6 20.44 -6.00 -49.80
CA THR A 6 20.41 -4.88 -48.82
C THR A 6 20.51 -3.53 -49.52
N ALA A 7 21.39 -3.41 -50.52
CA ALA A 7 21.53 -2.21 -51.33
C ALA A 7 20.25 -1.92 -52.12
N TYR A 8 19.64 -2.95 -52.71
CA TYR A 8 18.37 -2.81 -53.41
C TYR A 8 17.24 -2.38 -52.48
N GLU A 9 17.10 -2.98 -51.29
CA GLU A 9 16.08 -2.62 -50.30
C GLU A 9 16.24 -1.17 -49.81
N THR A 10 17.48 -0.72 -49.57
CA THR A 10 17.77 0.63 -49.05
C THR A 10 17.60 1.71 -50.13
N LEU A 11 17.89 1.39 -51.40
CA LEU A 11 17.82 2.36 -52.50
C LEU A 11 16.47 2.36 -53.23
N LYS A 12 15.67 1.31 -53.08
CA LYS A 12 14.34 1.18 -53.71
C LYS A 12 13.30 2.06 -53.05
N ASP A 13 13.34 2.16 -51.72
CA ASP A 13 12.37 2.93 -50.96
C ASP A 13 12.87 4.37 -50.77
N GLU A 14 12.02 5.36 -51.10
CA GLU A 14 12.42 6.76 -51.22
C GLU A 14 12.79 7.36 -49.85
N GLU A 15 12.13 6.92 -48.78
CA GLU A 15 12.41 7.37 -47.42
C GLU A 15 13.71 6.78 -46.86
N THR A 16 13.99 5.50 -47.11
CA THR A 16 15.25 4.87 -46.65
C THR A 16 16.45 5.35 -47.46
N ARG A 17 16.25 5.66 -48.74
CA ARG A 17 17.25 6.33 -49.58
C ARG A 17 17.58 7.72 -49.06
N LYS A 18 16.57 8.53 -48.70
CA LYS A 18 16.79 9.87 -48.11
C LYS A 18 17.56 9.81 -46.79
N ASP A 19 17.22 8.88 -45.90
CA ASP A 19 17.96 8.69 -44.64
C ASP A 19 19.41 8.25 -44.90
N TYR A 20 19.63 7.40 -45.90
CA TYR A 20 20.96 6.95 -46.29
C TYR A 20 21.79 8.10 -46.89
N ASP A 21 21.21 8.89 -47.79
CA ASP A 21 21.84 10.07 -48.37
C ASP A 21 22.15 11.11 -47.26
N TYR A 22 21.23 11.33 -46.32
CA TYR A 22 21.44 12.20 -45.15
C TYR A 22 22.55 11.69 -44.21
N MET A 23 22.67 10.37 -44.03
CA MET A 23 23.78 9.76 -43.28
C MET A 23 25.14 9.97 -43.95
N LEU A 24 25.18 9.96 -45.29
CA LEU A 24 26.41 10.25 -46.04
C LEU A 24 26.82 11.72 -45.92
N ASP A 25 25.84 12.63 -45.88
CA ASP A 25 26.08 14.07 -45.76
C ASP A 25 26.44 14.50 -44.32
N HIS A 26 25.97 13.77 -43.30
CA HIS A 26 26.17 14.09 -41.88
C HIS A 26 26.73 12.92 -41.05
N PRO A 27 27.97 12.47 -41.29
CA PRO A 27 28.56 11.34 -40.59
C PRO A 27 28.73 11.56 -39.08
N GLU A 28 28.75 12.80 -38.60
CA GLU A 28 28.84 13.18 -37.19
C GLU A 28 27.61 12.80 -36.36
N GLU A 29 26.43 12.66 -36.97
CA GLU A 29 25.17 12.35 -36.27
C GLU A 29 24.94 10.84 -36.08
N TYR A 30 26.01 10.08 -35.79
CA TYR A 30 25.99 8.62 -35.69
C TYR A 30 24.82 8.05 -34.87
N TYR A 31 24.53 8.64 -33.71
CA TYR A 31 23.44 8.20 -32.83
C TYR A 31 22.04 8.42 -33.43
N SER A 32 21.86 9.49 -34.20
CA SER A 32 20.59 9.80 -34.89
C SER A 32 20.33 8.79 -36.00
N HIS A 33 21.34 8.54 -36.86
CA HIS A 33 21.25 7.56 -37.94
C HIS A 33 20.99 6.15 -37.42
N TYR A 34 21.69 5.76 -36.36
CA TYR A 34 21.46 4.48 -35.69
C TYR A 34 20.02 4.39 -35.17
N TYR A 35 19.50 5.44 -34.52
CA TYR A 35 18.13 5.50 -34.06
C TYR A 35 17.12 5.39 -35.23
N HIS A 36 17.31 6.11 -36.33
CA HIS A 36 16.42 6.06 -37.50
C HIS A 36 16.43 4.69 -38.19
N TYR A 37 17.62 4.10 -38.39
CA TYR A 37 17.76 2.77 -38.97
C TYR A 37 17.04 1.68 -38.16
N TYR A 38 17.23 1.67 -36.83
CA TYR A 38 16.60 0.67 -35.97
C TYR A 38 15.13 0.99 -35.68
N SER A 39 14.76 2.26 -35.51
CA SER A 39 13.36 2.64 -35.25
C SER A 39 12.46 2.26 -36.42
N ARG A 40 12.90 2.33 -37.68
CA ARG A 40 12.09 1.88 -38.83
C ARG A 40 11.98 0.36 -38.94
N ARG A 41 13.09 -0.36 -38.71
CA ARG A 41 13.11 -1.84 -38.80
C ARG A 41 12.43 -2.53 -37.62
N LEU A 42 12.54 -1.93 -36.44
CA LEU A 42 12.02 -2.45 -35.18
C LEU A 42 10.84 -1.62 -34.65
N ALA A 43 10.30 -0.69 -35.46
CA ALA A 43 9.10 0.07 -35.11
C ALA A 43 8.04 -0.92 -34.64
N PRO A 44 7.64 -0.88 -33.37
CA PRO A 44 6.61 -1.77 -32.90
C PRO A 44 5.36 -1.46 -33.70
N LYS A 45 4.83 -2.47 -34.40
CA LYS A 45 3.59 -2.35 -35.21
C LYS A 45 2.37 -1.94 -34.35
N VAL A 46 2.50 -2.05 -33.03
CA VAL A 46 1.51 -1.65 -32.03
C VAL A 46 2.08 -0.48 -31.23
N ASP A 47 1.30 0.58 -31.05
CA ASP A 47 1.69 1.70 -30.19
C ASP A 47 1.96 1.20 -28.77
N VAL A 48 3.19 1.42 -28.29
CA VAL A 48 3.65 1.05 -26.94
C VAL A 48 2.72 1.61 -25.87
N ARG A 49 2.11 2.77 -26.09
CA ARG A 49 1.16 3.40 -25.16
C ARG A 49 -0.09 2.56 -24.95
N VAL A 50 -0.59 1.93 -26.03
CA VAL A 50 -1.75 1.04 -25.95
C VAL A 50 -1.41 -0.22 -25.16
N VAL A 51 -0.21 -0.78 -25.39
CA VAL A 51 0.28 -1.95 -24.62
C VAL A 51 0.36 -1.62 -23.13
N ILE A 52 0.90 -0.46 -22.78
CA ILE A 52 0.97 0.00 -21.39
C ILE A 52 -0.43 0.16 -20.79
N LEU A 53 -1.35 0.81 -21.50
CA LEU A 53 -2.71 1.05 -21.03
C LEU A 53 -3.44 -0.27 -20.77
N VAL A 54 -3.41 -1.21 -21.72
CA VAL A 54 -4.04 -2.53 -21.57
C VAL A 54 -3.42 -3.30 -20.41
N SER A 55 -2.10 -3.26 -20.27
CA SER A 55 -1.38 -3.92 -19.17
C SER A 55 -1.79 -3.33 -17.81
N VAL A 56 -1.84 -2.00 -17.69
CA VAL A 56 -2.27 -1.29 -16.47
C VAL A 56 -3.73 -1.61 -16.12
N CYS A 57 -4.62 -1.66 -17.11
CA CYS A 57 -6.01 -2.07 -16.92
C CYS A 57 -6.11 -3.50 -16.39
N ALA A 58 -5.39 -4.45 -17.01
CA ALA A 58 -5.39 -5.85 -16.58
C ALA A 58 -4.88 -6.00 -15.13
N ILE A 59 -3.78 -5.33 -14.79
CA ILE A 59 -3.23 -5.32 -13.42
C ILE A 59 -4.25 -4.71 -12.45
N SER A 60 -4.92 -3.62 -12.81
CA SER A 60 -5.90 -2.96 -11.96
C SER A 60 -7.10 -3.86 -11.65
N VAL A 61 -7.59 -4.62 -12.64
CA VAL A 61 -8.66 -5.60 -12.43
C VAL A 61 -8.22 -6.73 -11.49
N PHE A 62 -7.02 -7.27 -11.71
CA PHE A 62 -6.47 -8.32 -10.84
C PHE A 62 -6.27 -7.82 -9.40
N GLN A 63 -5.75 -6.61 -9.24
CA GLN A 63 -5.56 -5.94 -7.95
C GLN A 63 -6.90 -5.78 -7.22
N PHE A 64 -7.94 -5.29 -7.89
CA PHE A 64 -9.28 -5.15 -7.31
C PHE A 64 -9.81 -6.48 -6.78
N PHE A 65 -9.72 -7.53 -7.59
CA PHE A 65 -10.21 -8.86 -7.21
C PHE A 65 -9.40 -9.46 -6.05
N SER A 66 -8.08 -9.29 -6.06
CA SER A 66 -7.19 -9.72 -4.98
C SER A 66 -7.54 -9.04 -3.66
N TRP A 67 -7.75 -7.71 -3.68
CA TRP A 67 -8.14 -6.94 -2.50
C TRP A 67 -9.54 -7.29 -2.01
N TRP A 68 -10.50 -7.46 -2.93
CA TRP A 68 -11.85 -7.90 -2.58
C TRP A 68 -11.84 -9.26 -1.88
N ASN A 69 -11.09 -10.23 -2.43
CA ASN A 69 -10.94 -11.54 -1.83
C ASN A 69 -10.26 -11.47 -0.46
N SER A 70 -9.19 -10.69 -0.33
CA SER A 70 -8.46 -10.49 0.92
C SER A 70 -9.33 -9.83 1.99
N TYR A 71 -10.12 -8.82 1.62
CA TYR A 71 -11.09 -8.18 2.49
C TYR A 71 -12.15 -9.16 3.00
N ASN A 72 -12.75 -9.95 2.11
CA ASN A 72 -13.75 -10.93 2.49
C ASN A 72 -13.18 -12.03 3.41
N LYS A 73 -11.93 -12.46 3.18
CA LYS A 73 -11.21 -13.38 4.07
C LYS A 73 -10.96 -12.77 5.45
N ALA A 74 -10.61 -11.49 5.52
CA ALA A 74 -10.44 -10.80 6.79
C ALA A 74 -11.76 -10.70 7.56
N ILE A 75 -12.87 -10.38 6.88
CA ILE A 75 -14.20 -10.33 7.50
C ILE A 75 -14.63 -11.72 8.00
N SER A 76 -14.41 -12.78 7.22
CA SER A 76 -14.75 -14.14 7.66
C SER A 76 -13.89 -14.58 8.85
N TYR A 77 -12.60 -14.22 8.87
CA TYR A 77 -11.74 -14.45 10.03
C TYR A 77 -12.19 -13.67 11.26
N LEU A 78 -12.52 -12.37 11.12
CA LEU A 78 -13.01 -11.57 12.25
C LEU A 78 -14.33 -12.12 12.81
N ALA A 79 -15.18 -12.73 11.98
CA ALA A 79 -16.41 -13.38 12.41
C ALA A 79 -16.17 -14.65 13.25
N THR A 80 -15.02 -15.33 13.10
CA THR A 80 -14.68 -16.48 13.94
C THR A 80 -14.09 -16.07 15.29
N VAL A 81 -13.45 -14.89 15.37
CA VAL A 81 -12.86 -14.37 16.60
C VAL A 81 -13.95 -14.04 17.63
N PRO A 82 -13.93 -14.65 18.84
CA PRO A 82 -15.00 -14.50 19.82
C PRO A 82 -15.30 -13.04 20.21
N LYS A 83 -14.25 -12.22 20.37
CA LYS A 83 -14.38 -10.81 20.77
C LYS A 83 -15.27 -10.01 19.81
N TYR A 84 -15.00 -10.10 18.51
CA TYR A 84 -15.75 -9.35 17.50
C TYR A 84 -17.12 -9.98 17.23
N ARG A 85 -17.21 -11.31 17.29
CA ARG A 85 -18.48 -12.02 17.14
C ARG A 85 -19.49 -11.63 18.21
N ILE A 86 -19.10 -11.61 19.48
CA ILE A 86 -19.99 -11.23 20.59
C ILE A 86 -20.49 -9.80 20.39
N GLN A 87 -19.58 -8.85 20.14
CA GLN A 87 -19.93 -7.45 19.87
C GLN A 87 -20.90 -7.31 18.69
N ALA A 88 -20.63 -7.99 17.57
CA ALA A 88 -21.50 -7.96 16.41
C ALA A 88 -22.89 -8.56 16.70
N THR A 89 -22.97 -9.64 17.48
CA THR A 89 -24.26 -10.24 17.86
C THR A 89 -25.06 -9.35 18.81
N GLU A 90 -24.42 -8.62 19.73
CA GLU A 90 -25.09 -7.66 20.61
C GLU A 90 -25.69 -6.49 19.81
N ILE A 91 -24.92 -5.95 18.87
CA ILE A 91 -25.38 -4.91 17.95
C ILE A 91 -26.54 -5.44 17.08
N ALA A 92 -26.45 -6.68 16.60
CA ALA A 92 -27.52 -7.31 15.82
C ALA A 92 -28.83 -7.44 16.62
N LYS A 93 -28.72 -7.78 17.92
CA LYS A 93 -29.88 -7.83 18.84
C LYS A 93 -30.45 -6.44 19.08
N GLN A 94 -29.61 -5.42 19.29
CA GLN A 94 -30.05 -4.03 19.47
C GLN A 94 -30.76 -3.50 18.22
N GLN A 95 -30.28 -3.83 17.03
CA GLN A 95 -30.88 -3.42 15.76
C GLN A 95 -32.11 -4.25 15.37
N GLY A 96 -32.48 -5.27 16.16
CA GLY A 96 -33.62 -6.15 15.86
C GLY A 96 -33.43 -7.03 14.62
N LEU A 97 -32.20 -7.14 14.10
CA LEU A 97 -31.88 -7.89 12.88
C LEU A 97 -31.89 -9.39 13.09
N LEU A 98 -31.66 -9.84 14.33
CA LEU A 98 -31.82 -11.25 14.68
C LEU A 98 -33.29 -11.54 14.92
N LYS A 99 -33.90 -12.31 14.01
CA LYS A 99 -35.27 -12.81 14.20
C LYS A 99 -35.33 -13.61 15.51
N LYS A 100 -36.10 -13.13 16.49
CA LYS A 100 -36.53 -13.98 17.60
C LYS A 100 -37.28 -15.16 16.99
N ALA A 101 -37.00 -16.38 17.45
CA ALA A 101 -37.45 -17.66 16.90
C ALA A 101 -38.98 -17.92 16.88
N LYS A 102 -39.81 -16.95 16.51
CA LYS A 102 -41.28 -16.97 16.64
C LYS A 102 -42.06 -16.49 15.40
N GLU A 103 -41.53 -16.62 14.18
CA GLU A 103 -42.39 -16.59 12.99
C GLU A 103 -42.73 -18.03 12.54
N LYS A 104 -43.70 -18.62 13.23
CA LYS A 104 -44.44 -19.79 12.75
C LYS A 104 -45.41 -19.32 11.65
N GLY A 105 -44.94 -19.18 10.41
CA GLY A 105 -45.81 -18.81 9.30
C GLY A 105 -45.15 -18.88 7.94
N LYS A 106 -45.46 -19.95 7.20
CA LYS A 106 -45.36 -20.07 5.73
C LYS A 106 -44.05 -19.63 5.06
N ASN A 107 -42.95 -20.26 5.46
CA ASN A 107 -41.87 -20.77 4.58
C ASN A 107 -40.75 -21.25 5.50
N LYS A 108 -40.70 -22.57 5.71
CA LYS A 108 -39.73 -23.19 6.61
C LYS A 108 -38.39 -23.20 5.89
N LYS A 109 -37.69 -22.06 5.89
CA LYS A 109 -36.29 -21.98 5.48
C LYS A 109 -35.51 -23.08 6.20
N SER A 110 -34.58 -23.71 5.50
CA SER A 110 -33.81 -24.81 6.07
C SER A 110 -33.02 -24.31 7.29
N LYS A 111 -32.71 -25.20 8.23
CA LYS A 111 -31.91 -24.85 9.43
C LYS A 111 -30.54 -24.25 9.03
N GLU A 112 -30.03 -24.66 7.87
CA GLU A 112 -28.79 -24.17 7.27
C GLU A 112 -28.95 -22.76 6.73
N GLU A 113 -30.01 -22.47 5.98
CA GLU A 113 -30.30 -21.11 5.48
C GLU A 113 -30.44 -20.07 6.60
N ILE A 114 -31.08 -20.45 7.72
CA ILE A 114 -31.20 -19.56 8.89
C ILE A 114 -29.82 -19.27 9.48
N ARG A 115 -28.94 -20.28 9.54
CA ARG A 115 -27.58 -20.12 10.07
C ARG A 115 -26.73 -19.24 9.16
N ASP A 116 -26.87 -19.39 7.85
CA ASP A 116 -26.17 -18.59 6.85
C ASP A 116 -26.66 -17.14 6.86
N GLU A 117 -27.96 -16.90 7.07
CA GLU A 117 -28.53 -15.56 7.26
C GLU A 117 -27.97 -14.88 8.51
N GLU A 118 -27.93 -15.59 9.64
CA GLU A 118 -27.31 -15.07 10.88
C GLU A 118 -25.82 -14.76 10.68
N GLU A 119 -25.08 -15.64 10.02
CA GLU A 119 -23.67 -15.39 9.70
C GLU A 119 -23.49 -14.18 8.79
N ASN A 120 -24.35 -14.00 7.79
CA ASN A 120 -24.30 -12.87 6.89
C ASN A 120 -24.63 -11.56 7.61
N ILE A 121 -25.58 -11.57 8.55
CA ILE A 121 -25.88 -10.43 9.41
C ILE A 121 -24.66 -10.06 10.25
N ILE A 122 -24.01 -11.05 10.89
CA ILE A 122 -22.80 -10.83 11.69
C ILE A 122 -21.67 -10.25 10.82
N LYS A 123 -21.41 -10.83 9.65
CA LYS A 123 -20.39 -10.33 8.70
C LYS A 123 -20.71 -8.90 8.25
N ASN A 124 -21.97 -8.56 8.00
CA ASN A 124 -22.39 -7.21 7.61
C ASN A 124 -22.21 -6.18 8.73
N ILE A 125 -22.47 -6.57 9.98
CA ILE A 125 -22.22 -5.69 11.13
C ILE A 125 -20.72 -5.45 11.30
N ILE A 126 -19.91 -6.50 11.18
CA ILE A 126 -18.44 -6.39 11.21
C ILE A 126 -17.97 -5.46 10.07
N LYS A 127 -18.51 -5.63 8.86
CA LYS A 127 -18.21 -4.80 7.68
C LYS A 127 -18.50 -3.32 7.88
N SER A 128 -19.54 -2.98 8.65
CA SER A 128 -19.98 -1.60 8.88
C SER A 128 -19.34 -0.94 10.10
N LYS A 129 -19.04 -1.71 11.14
CA LYS A 129 -18.55 -1.18 12.43
C LYS A 129 -17.04 -1.27 12.59
N ILE A 130 -16.37 -2.20 11.92
CA ILE A 130 -14.92 -2.37 12.04
C ILE A 130 -14.24 -1.73 10.83
N ASP A 131 -13.49 -0.65 11.09
CA ASP A 131 -12.58 -0.08 10.12
C ASP A 131 -11.29 -0.92 10.08
N ILE A 132 -11.23 -1.84 9.12
CA ILE A 132 -10.05 -2.69 8.93
C ILE A 132 -8.97 -1.83 8.25
N LYS A 133 -7.94 -1.47 9.02
CA LYS A 133 -6.79 -0.70 8.51
C LYS A 133 -5.69 -1.62 7.97
N GLY A 134 -4.97 -1.15 6.94
CA GLY A 134 -3.83 -1.85 6.34
C GLY A 134 -4.17 -2.66 5.09
N GLY A 135 -3.42 -3.74 4.83
CA GLY A 135 -3.53 -4.53 3.58
C GLY A 135 -4.86 -5.29 3.36
N TYR A 136 -5.77 -5.24 4.34
CA TYR A 136 -7.10 -5.84 4.29
C TYR A 136 -8.21 -4.79 4.35
N GLN A 137 -7.91 -3.54 3.98
CA GLN A 137 -8.90 -2.47 3.91
C GLN A 137 -9.93 -2.74 2.82
N LYS A 138 -11.13 -2.17 2.99
CA LYS A 138 -12.17 -2.18 1.96
C LYS A 138 -11.60 -1.57 0.67
N PRO A 139 -11.65 -2.28 -0.47
CA PRO A 139 -11.10 -1.76 -1.71
C PRO A 139 -11.83 -0.48 -2.12
N GLN A 140 -11.09 0.61 -2.26
CA GLN A 140 -11.58 1.85 -2.82
C GLN A 140 -11.16 1.93 -4.29
N ILE A 141 -12.06 2.43 -5.14
CA ILE A 141 -11.80 2.55 -6.58
C ILE A 141 -10.64 3.54 -6.84
N CYS A 142 -10.52 4.58 -6.01
CA CYS A 142 -9.45 5.57 -6.10
C CYS A 142 -8.05 4.97 -5.83
N ASP A 143 -7.97 3.86 -5.09
CA ASP A 143 -6.70 3.20 -4.77
C ASP A 143 -6.22 2.26 -5.88
N LEU A 144 -7.01 2.05 -6.93
CA LEU A 144 -6.58 1.25 -8.07
C LEU A 144 -5.44 1.94 -8.81
N LEU A 145 -4.48 1.14 -9.28
CA LEU A 145 -3.28 1.62 -10.00
C LEU A 145 -3.63 2.60 -11.13
N LEU A 146 -4.68 2.30 -11.91
CA LEU A 146 -5.14 3.17 -12.98
C LEU A 146 -5.51 4.59 -12.49
N PHE A 147 -6.30 4.69 -11.42
CA PHE A 147 -6.69 6.00 -10.87
C PHE A 147 -5.51 6.69 -10.20
N GLN A 148 -4.62 5.93 -9.55
CA GLN A 148 -3.40 6.48 -8.98
C GLN A 148 -2.48 7.09 -10.05
N ILE A 149 -2.32 6.46 -11.22
CA ILE A 149 -1.53 7.04 -12.32
C ILE A 149 -2.16 8.34 -12.84
N ILE A 150 -3.48 8.36 -12.98
CA ILE A 150 -4.20 9.55 -13.47
C ILE A 150 -4.11 10.71 -12.47
N LEU A 151 -4.22 10.42 -11.17
CA LEU A 151 -4.19 11.44 -10.11
C LEU A 151 -2.78 11.79 -9.64
N ALA A 152 -1.77 10.95 -9.91
CA ALA A 152 -0.39 11.17 -9.47
C ALA A 152 0.19 12.52 -9.92
N PRO A 153 0.02 12.99 -11.18
CA PRO A 153 0.47 14.32 -11.58
C PRO A 153 -0.16 15.43 -10.74
N PHE A 154 -1.46 15.33 -10.46
CA PHE A 154 -2.17 16.31 -9.64
C PHE A 154 -1.66 16.33 -8.18
N HIS A 155 -1.47 15.15 -7.58
CA HIS A 155 -0.90 15.04 -6.24
C HIS A 155 0.56 15.51 -6.19
N LEU A 156 1.34 15.27 -7.24
CA LEU A 156 2.72 15.74 -7.34
C LEU A 156 2.78 17.27 -7.45
N CYS A 157 1.96 17.87 -8.32
CA CYS A 157 1.89 19.33 -8.47
C CYS A 157 1.44 20.01 -7.17
N SER A 158 0.38 19.51 -6.53
CA SER A 158 -0.09 20.05 -5.25
C SER A 158 0.96 19.91 -4.14
N TYR A 159 1.71 18.79 -4.11
CA TYR A 159 2.82 18.60 -3.19
C TYR A 159 3.97 19.58 -3.44
N ILE A 160 4.34 19.82 -4.70
CA ILE A 160 5.39 20.79 -5.06
C ILE A 160 4.98 22.19 -4.63
N VAL A 161 3.74 22.62 -4.89
CA VAL A 161 3.22 23.93 -4.46
C VAL A 161 3.25 24.06 -2.94
N TRP A 162 2.78 23.03 -2.23
CA TRP A 162 2.83 22.98 -0.77
C TRP A 162 4.28 23.09 -0.25
N TYR A 163 5.22 22.37 -0.87
CA TYR A 163 6.62 22.36 -0.49
C TYR A 163 7.32 23.71 -0.75
N CYS A 164 7.05 24.34 -1.90
CA CYS A 164 7.54 25.69 -2.19
C CYS A 164 6.99 26.70 -1.17
N ARG A 165 5.70 26.60 -0.82
CA ARG A 165 5.08 27.43 0.23
C ARG A 165 5.72 27.17 1.60
N TRP A 166 6.03 25.92 1.92
CA TRP A 166 6.72 25.54 3.15
C TRP A 166 8.09 26.20 3.24
N ILE A 167 8.94 26.04 2.21
CA ILE A 167 10.27 26.66 2.16
C ILE A 167 10.16 28.17 2.31
N TYR A 168 9.23 28.81 1.59
CA TYR A 168 9.07 30.25 1.65
C TYR A 168 8.67 30.73 3.05
N ASN A 169 7.73 30.06 3.71
CA ASN A 169 7.25 30.48 5.04
C ASN A 169 8.25 30.19 6.16
N PHE A 170 8.91 29.03 6.14
CA PHE A 170 9.74 28.58 7.26
C PHE A 170 11.23 28.85 7.07
N ASN A 171 11.78 28.68 5.86
CA ASN A 171 13.21 28.93 5.62
C ASN A 171 13.50 30.39 5.29
N ILE A 172 12.64 31.06 4.54
CA ILE A 172 12.88 32.45 4.10
C ILE A 172 12.27 33.44 5.09
N LYS A 173 10.99 33.28 5.44
CA LYS A 173 10.30 34.19 6.38
C LYS A 173 10.55 33.89 7.86
N GLY A 174 11.10 32.72 8.19
CA GLY A 174 11.38 32.33 9.58
C GLY A 174 10.16 32.33 10.49
N LYS A 175 8.95 32.04 9.95
CA LYS A 175 7.74 31.97 10.78
C LYS A 175 7.83 30.81 11.77
N GLU A 176 7.26 30.99 12.96
CA GLU A 176 7.10 29.89 13.91
C GLU A 176 6.19 28.81 13.35
N TYR A 177 6.52 27.54 13.62
CA TYR A 177 5.67 26.42 13.23
C TYR A 177 4.35 26.47 13.99
N GLY A 178 3.23 26.43 13.27
CA GLY A 178 1.92 26.18 13.87
C GLY A 178 1.79 24.73 14.34
N GLU A 179 0.66 24.41 14.96
CA GLU A 179 0.42 23.07 15.49
C GLU A 179 0.41 22.00 14.39
N GLU A 180 -0.20 22.29 13.24
CA GLU A 180 -0.25 21.35 12.11
C GLU A 180 1.15 21.06 11.55
N GLU A 181 2.00 22.08 11.44
CA GLU A 181 3.36 21.93 10.97
C GLU A 181 4.25 21.17 11.96
N ARG A 182 4.08 21.42 13.27
CA ARG A 182 4.73 20.65 14.33
C ARG A 182 4.34 19.18 14.25
N LEU A 183 3.04 18.88 14.13
CA LEU A 183 2.55 17.50 13.98
C LEU A 183 3.09 16.83 12.70
N TYR A 184 3.18 17.57 11.60
CA TYR A 184 3.79 17.04 10.37
C TYR A 184 5.26 16.66 10.57
N ILE A 185 6.05 17.50 11.25
CA ILE A 185 7.46 17.22 11.55
C ILE A 185 7.59 16.02 12.49
N ILE A 186 6.78 15.95 13.55
CA ILE A 186 6.74 14.82 14.50
C ILE A 186 6.43 13.51 13.75
N ARG A 187 5.41 13.51 12.90
CA ARG A 187 5.07 12.34 12.08
C ARG A 187 6.25 11.92 11.20
N LYS A 188 6.95 12.90 10.60
CA LYS A 188 8.11 12.67 9.74
C LYS A 188 9.31 12.11 10.53
N SER A 189 9.59 12.61 11.74
CA SER A 189 10.67 12.10 12.60
C SER A 189 10.39 10.66 13.06
N MET A 190 9.11 10.35 13.36
CA MET A 190 8.64 9.01 13.73
C MET A 190 8.59 8.01 12.58
N LYS A 191 8.75 8.45 11.32
CA LYS A 191 8.63 7.61 10.11
C LYS A 191 7.29 6.86 10.01
N MET A 192 6.21 7.50 10.49
CA MET A 192 4.87 6.92 10.45
C MET A 192 4.10 7.35 9.19
N SER A 193 3.28 6.45 8.65
CA SER A 193 2.33 6.82 7.60
C SER A 193 1.28 7.80 8.15
N LYS A 194 0.63 8.57 7.27
CA LYS A 194 -0.46 9.47 7.66
C LYS A 194 -1.59 8.71 8.37
N SER A 195 -2.01 7.56 7.83
CA SER A 195 -3.07 6.74 8.42
C SER A 195 -2.72 6.17 9.80
N GLN A 196 -1.45 5.79 10.02
CA GLN A 196 -0.98 5.34 11.33
C GLN A 196 -1.01 6.48 12.34
N PHE A 197 -0.52 7.66 11.95
CA PHE A 197 -0.49 8.83 12.82
C PHE A 197 -1.90 9.34 13.15
N ASP A 198 -2.80 9.36 12.17
CA ASP A 198 -4.20 9.78 12.35
C ASP A 198 -4.96 8.80 13.27
N SER A 199 -4.54 7.53 13.30
CA SER A 199 -5.13 6.51 14.19
C SER A 199 -4.69 6.60 15.65
N LEU A 200 -3.66 7.40 15.95
CA LEU A 200 -3.24 7.64 17.33
C LEU A 200 -4.30 8.45 18.06
N GLU A 201 -4.48 8.15 19.34
CA GLU A 201 -5.38 8.89 20.21
C GLU A 201 -4.89 10.35 20.36
N ASP A 202 -5.84 11.28 20.47
CA ASP A 202 -5.50 12.71 20.49
C ASP A 202 -4.67 13.09 21.72
N HIS A 203 -4.83 12.38 22.84
CA HIS A 203 -3.98 12.54 24.03
C HIS A 203 -2.49 12.22 23.74
N GLN A 204 -2.22 11.28 22.84
CA GLN A 204 -0.85 10.94 22.43
C GLN A 204 -0.26 12.04 21.56
N LYS A 205 -1.06 12.59 20.63
CA LYS A 205 -0.63 13.73 19.80
C LYS A 205 -0.33 14.96 20.67
N GLU A 206 -1.16 15.23 21.67
CA GLU A 206 -0.91 16.30 22.65
C GLU A 206 0.37 16.08 23.46
N THR A 207 0.64 14.86 23.92
CA THR A 207 1.89 14.58 24.67
C THR A 207 3.12 14.76 23.79
N PHE A 208 3.04 14.44 22.49
CA PHE A 208 4.12 14.72 21.54
C PHE A 208 4.36 16.21 21.33
N LEU A 209 3.28 17.01 21.30
CA LEU A 209 3.38 18.47 21.24
C LEU A 209 3.97 19.04 22.54
N LYS A 210 3.51 18.58 23.70
CA LYS A 210 4.02 19.02 25.02
C LYS A 210 5.49 18.70 25.22
N ARG A 211 5.98 17.58 24.67
CA ARG A 211 7.39 17.17 24.71
C ARG A 211 8.24 17.77 23.59
N GLU A 212 7.64 18.62 22.75
CA GLU A 212 8.32 19.29 21.65
C GLU A 212 9.10 18.35 20.71
N LEU A 213 8.49 17.20 20.37
CA LEU A 213 9.15 16.15 19.58
C LEU A 213 9.43 16.57 18.12
N TRP A 214 9.05 17.79 17.71
CA TRP A 214 9.47 18.36 16.43
C TRP A 214 10.95 18.79 16.47
N ILE A 215 11.54 18.97 17.65
CA ILE A 215 12.96 19.22 17.84
C ILE A 215 13.68 17.87 17.84
N LYS A 216 14.72 17.76 17.01
CA LYS A 216 15.44 16.49 16.78
C LYS A 216 16.04 15.90 18.05
N GLU A 217 16.62 16.75 18.91
CA GLU A 217 17.25 16.34 20.18
C GLU A 217 16.23 15.72 21.14
N ASN A 218 15.08 16.39 21.34
CA ASN A 218 14.00 15.89 22.19
C ASN A 218 13.43 14.56 21.66
N TYR A 219 13.33 14.44 20.33
CA TYR A 219 12.90 13.20 19.70
C TYR A 219 13.88 12.04 19.91
N GLU A 220 15.19 12.29 19.85
CA GLU A 220 16.21 11.27 20.09
C GLU A 220 16.17 10.76 21.53
N VAL A 221 16.00 11.65 22.51
CA VAL A 221 15.79 11.28 23.92
C VAL A 221 14.52 10.45 24.08
N TYR A 222 13.39 10.91 23.53
CA TYR A 222 12.14 10.17 23.58
C TYR A 222 12.23 8.77 22.95
N LYS A 223 12.94 8.66 21.82
CA LYS A 223 13.15 7.39 21.15
C LYS A 223 13.95 6.42 22.03
N GLN A 224 14.98 6.90 22.72
CA GLN A 224 15.76 6.10 23.67
C GLN A 224 14.90 5.63 24.84
N GLU A 225 14.09 6.51 25.43
CA GLU A 225 13.14 6.15 26.49
C GLU A 225 12.18 5.02 26.06
N GLN A 226 11.61 5.13 24.87
CA GLN A 226 10.69 4.11 24.33
C GLN A 226 11.39 2.77 24.05
N GLU A 227 12.62 2.81 23.52
CA GLU A 227 13.43 1.60 23.32
C GLU A 227 13.80 0.93 24.65
N GLU A 228 14.10 1.70 25.69
CA GLU A 228 14.37 1.18 27.04
C GLU A 228 13.12 0.59 27.70
N GLU A 229 11.97 1.26 27.61
CA GLU A 229 10.71 0.73 28.10
C GLU A 229 10.35 -0.59 27.42
N LEU A 230 10.52 -0.67 26.10
CA LEU A 230 10.27 -1.89 25.34
C LEU A 230 11.23 -3.01 25.79
N LYS A 231 12.52 -2.69 25.96
CA LYS A 231 13.52 -3.63 26.50
C LYS A 231 13.14 -4.12 27.91
N LYS A 232 12.69 -3.22 28.80
CA LYS A 232 12.22 -3.58 30.16
C LYS A 232 10.98 -4.48 30.11
N LYS A 233 10.00 -4.15 29.27
CA LYS A 233 8.79 -4.96 29.06
C LYS A 233 9.13 -6.36 28.53
N LEU A 234 9.98 -6.45 27.51
CA LEU A 234 10.47 -7.72 26.97
C LEU A 234 11.30 -8.50 28.01
N ALA A 235 12.16 -7.81 28.76
CA ALA A 235 12.94 -8.43 29.82
C ALA A 235 12.05 -9.04 30.89
N ASN A 236 10.92 -8.40 31.22
CA ASN A 236 9.95 -8.85 32.20
C ASN A 236 8.98 -9.92 31.68
N ASP A 237 8.72 -9.99 30.37
CA ASP A 237 7.81 -10.96 29.77
C ASP A 237 8.26 -12.42 30.04
N PRO A 238 7.46 -13.23 30.76
CA PRO A 238 7.76 -14.63 31.03
C PRO A 238 7.98 -15.48 29.78
N ARG A 239 7.28 -15.18 28.67
CA ARG A 239 7.43 -15.89 27.40
C ARG A 239 8.81 -15.62 26.79
N TRP A 240 9.22 -14.35 26.78
CA TRP A 240 10.54 -13.96 26.29
C TRP A 240 11.67 -14.49 27.18
N LYS A 241 11.49 -14.51 28.51
CA LYS A 241 12.43 -15.17 29.44
C LYS A 241 12.56 -16.68 29.16
N ARG A 242 11.46 -17.36 28.80
CA ARG A 242 11.47 -18.79 28.44
C ARG A 242 12.16 -19.01 27.10
N TYR A 243 11.83 -18.21 26.09
CA TYR A 243 12.45 -18.27 24.77
C TYR A 243 13.97 -18.03 24.82
N ARG A 244 14.42 -17.03 25.58
CA ARG A 244 15.87 -16.79 25.79
C ARG A 244 16.58 -17.97 26.47
N ARG A 245 15.94 -18.64 27.43
CA ARG A 245 16.48 -19.85 28.07
C ARG A 245 16.57 -21.02 27.09
N TRP A 246 15.53 -21.22 26.27
CA TRP A 246 15.52 -22.23 25.21
C TRP A 246 16.61 -21.97 24.16
N MET A 247 16.74 -20.73 23.66
CA MET A 247 17.81 -20.35 22.72
C MET A 247 19.21 -20.63 23.26
N LYS A 248 19.42 -20.48 24.57
CA LYS A 248 20.71 -20.74 25.23
C LYS A 248 20.98 -22.24 25.43
N ASN A 249 19.95 -23.05 25.69
CA ASN A 249 20.11 -24.45 26.09
C ASN A 249 19.81 -25.47 24.97
N GLU A 250 18.89 -25.16 24.06
CA GLU A 250 18.26 -26.09 23.09
C GLU A 250 18.08 -25.48 21.69
N GLY A 251 18.71 -24.32 21.43
CA GLY A 251 18.57 -23.61 20.16
C GLY A 251 19.08 -24.41 18.94
N PRO A 252 18.73 -23.98 17.72
CA PRO A 252 18.94 -24.73 16.45
C PRO A 252 20.41 -25.00 16.05
N GLY A 253 21.38 -24.61 16.87
CA GLY A 253 22.80 -24.94 16.71
C GLY A 253 23.27 -26.13 17.56
N ARG A 254 22.38 -26.80 18.31
CA ARG A 254 22.75 -27.97 19.10
C ARG A 254 22.89 -29.19 18.18
N LEU A 255 24.12 -29.64 17.95
CA LEU A 255 24.42 -30.99 17.49
C LEU A 255 23.96 -31.97 18.57
N THR A 256 22.71 -32.43 18.48
CA THR A 256 22.25 -33.56 19.30
C THR A 256 22.87 -34.82 18.71
N PHE A 257 23.91 -35.35 19.36
CA PHE A 257 24.25 -36.76 19.18
C PHE A 257 23.07 -37.54 19.76
N VAL A 258 22.29 -38.16 18.88
CA VAL A 258 21.29 -39.15 19.27
C VAL A 258 22.10 -40.40 19.55
N ASP A 259 22.28 -40.74 20.83
CA ASP A 259 22.83 -42.03 21.21
C ASP A 259 21.72 -43.08 20.95
N ASP A 260 21.91 -43.89 19.91
CA ASP A 260 21.15 -45.14 19.68
C ASP A 260 21.46 -46.19 20.77
#